data_AF-F0YFL7-F1
#
_entry.id   AF-F0YFL7-F1
#
_cell.length_a   1.000
_cell.length_b   1.000
_cell.length_c   1.000
_cell.angle_alpha   90.00
_cell.angle_beta   90.00
_cell.angle_gamma   90.00
#
_symmetry.space_group_name_H-M   'P 1'
#
loop_
_entity.id
_entity.type
_entity.pdbx_description
1 polymer ?
#
loop_
_entity_poly.entity_id
_entity_poly.type
_entity_poly.pdbx_seq_one_letter_code
_entity_poly.pdbx_strand_id
1 'polypeptide(L)'
;PARAPAPLPPSVVAAHERASAAGERTYKDPETGLTVFTAFAHAQRGVCCGARCRHCCYGHENVGAPRRARRAAAAAPRARPPRESRVYTRSGDRGSARLVGEHEAILPKFSAVFEAVGDVDELGVKLGVAAFHTPAAAPGAPDVKARLLRTQALLLDAGAALTVLDGQKGTYASAARDAFDDDEIADLEREVDALDAALPPLRNFVVATGPLACLALHDARVVCRRAERHVWKRVAELDAGERSRVESVARFLNRLSDFLFVAARGAAAQDVVYDVSANVRRKRREKGRGDDE
;
A
#
# COMPACT_ATOMS: atom_id res chain seq x y z
N PRO A 1 -2.04 23.45 24.05
CA PRO A 1 -1.16 22.84 25.09
C PRO A 1 -0.59 21.53 24.52
N ALA A 2 0.74 21.36 24.51
CA ALA A 2 1.37 20.15 23.99
C ALA A 2 0.95 18.96 24.87
N ARG A 3 0.36 17.93 24.24
CA ARG A 3 -0.07 16.69 24.89
C ARG A 3 1.14 16.08 25.60
N ALA A 4 1.01 15.80 26.90
CA ALA A 4 2.07 15.15 27.68
C ALA A 4 2.53 13.86 26.97
N PRO A 5 3.84 13.56 26.95
CA PRO A 5 4.34 12.33 26.33
C PRO A 5 3.71 11.11 27.00
N ALA A 6 3.47 10.06 26.21
CA ALA A 6 2.90 8.81 26.71
C ALA A 6 3.86 8.17 27.75
N PRO A 7 3.32 7.52 28.80
CA PRO A 7 4.13 6.87 29.80
C PRO A 7 5.02 5.78 29.18
N LEU A 8 6.25 5.67 29.66
CA LEU A 8 7.24 4.73 29.15
C LEU A 8 7.04 3.33 29.77
N PRO A 9 7.46 2.25 29.07
CA PRO A 9 7.44 0.90 29.64
C PRO A 9 8.29 0.80 30.92
N PRO A 10 7.87 0.02 31.93
CA PRO A 10 8.61 -0.11 33.20
C PRO A 10 10.05 -0.62 33.04
N SER A 11 10.29 -1.50 32.06
CA SER A 11 11.61 -2.02 31.67
C SER A 11 12.58 -0.89 31.31
N VAL A 12 12.11 0.08 30.51
CA VAL A 12 12.86 1.26 30.05
C VAL A 12 13.13 2.21 31.20
N VAL A 13 12.14 2.44 32.07
CA VAL A 13 12.29 3.29 33.26
C VAL A 13 13.35 2.71 34.20
N ALA A 14 13.25 1.42 34.53
CA ALA A 14 14.20 0.78 35.45
C ALA A 14 15.64 0.75 34.89
N ALA A 15 15.83 0.53 33.58
CA ALA A 15 17.13 0.55 32.95
C ALA A 15 17.75 1.96 32.93
N HIS A 16 16.92 2.98 32.68
CA HIS A 16 17.32 4.38 32.70
C HIS A 16 17.69 4.87 34.11
N GLU A 17 16.92 4.50 35.14
CA GLU A 17 17.17 4.90 36.53
C GLU A 17 18.49 4.33 37.04
N ARG A 18 18.77 3.04 36.77
CA ARG A 18 20.05 2.41 37.13
C ARG A 18 21.24 3.14 36.50
N ALA A 19 21.19 3.40 35.20
CA ALA A 19 22.27 4.07 34.49
C ALA A 19 22.43 5.54 34.91
N SER A 20 21.32 6.24 35.19
CA SER A 20 21.36 7.62 35.68
C SER A 20 21.95 7.71 37.09
N ALA A 21 21.64 6.76 37.98
CA ALA A 21 22.19 6.68 39.33
C ALA A 21 23.70 6.34 39.34
N ALA A 22 24.15 5.55 38.36
CA ALA A 22 25.55 5.23 38.15
C ALA A 22 26.37 6.37 37.49
N GLY A 23 25.73 7.49 37.13
CA GLY A 23 26.38 8.60 36.43
C GLY A 23 26.75 8.30 34.98
N GLU A 24 26.13 7.28 34.39
CA GLU A 24 26.38 6.90 33.00
C GLU A 24 25.64 7.84 32.05
N ARG A 25 26.27 8.18 30.92
CA ARG A 25 25.69 9.12 29.94
C ARG A 25 24.65 8.47 29.03
N THR A 26 24.69 7.15 28.89
CA THR A 26 23.80 6.40 28.00
C THR A 26 23.48 5.04 28.61
N TYR A 27 22.36 4.44 28.24
CA TYR A 27 21.99 3.07 28.57
C TYR A 27 21.47 2.36 27.32
N LYS A 28 21.43 1.03 27.34
CA LYS A 28 20.81 0.25 26.26
C LYS A 28 19.33 0.07 26.57
N ASP A 29 18.47 0.55 25.68
CA ASP A 29 17.03 0.42 25.78
C ASP A 29 16.65 -1.07 25.65
N PRO A 30 16.01 -1.68 26.67
CA PRO A 30 15.66 -3.10 26.63
C PRO A 30 14.57 -3.44 25.62
N GLU A 31 13.76 -2.47 25.18
CA GLU A 31 12.68 -2.68 24.21
C GLU A 31 13.19 -2.58 22.77
N THR A 32 14.08 -1.63 22.52
CA THR A 32 14.54 -1.32 21.15
C THR A 32 15.97 -1.78 20.85
N GLY A 33 16.73 -2.17 21.87
CA GLY A 33 18.15 -2.52 21.77
C GLY A 33 19.07 -1.34 21.49
N LEU A 34 18.54 -0.12 21.37
CA LEU A 34 19.28 1.09 21.01
C LEU A 34 20.01 1.70 22.21
N THR A 35 21.15 2.32 21.96
CA THR A 35 21.86 3.13 22.97
C THR A 35 21.21 4.50 23.06
N VAL A 36 20.65 4.84 24.22
CA VAL A 36 19.86 6.06 24.46
C VAL A 36 20.48 6.87 25.60
N PHE A 37 20.41 8.20 25.52
CA PHE A 37 20.92 9.10 26.55
C PHE A 37 20.10 9.03 27.86
N THR A 38 20.81 9.10 28.98
CA THR A 38 20.21 9.17 30.32
C THR A 38 19.76 10.59 30.67
N ALA A 39 18.95 10.72 31.73
CA ALA A 39 18.58 12.05 32.25
C ALA A 39 19.81 12.76 32.82
N PHE A 40 20.76 12.00 33.38
CA PHE A 40 22.06 12.50 33.82
C PHE A 40 22.86 13.14 32.67
N ALA A 41 22.94 12.50 31.50
CA ALA A 41 23.58 13.10 30.33
C ALA A 41 22.88 14.37 29.83
N HIS A 42 21.56 14.44 29.97
CA HIS A 42 20.82 15.66 29.66
C HIS A 42 21.10 16.76 30.68
N ALA A 43 21.12 16.44 31.98
CA ALA A 43 21.44 17.37 33.05
C ALA A 43 22.86 17.98 32.89
N GLN A 44 23.85 17.15 32.50
CA GLN A 44 25.22 17.61 32.23
C GLN A 44 25.32 18.58 31.05
N ARG A 45 24.37 18.57 30.11
CA ARG A 45 24.36 19.54 29.00
C ARG A 45 23.86 20.90 29.44
N GLY A 46 23.19 21.00 30.59
CA GLY A 46 22.69 22.26 31.14
C GLY A 46 21.51 22.87 30.38
N VAL A 47 21.05 22.26 29.28
CA VAL A 47 20.00 22.80 28.41
C VAL A 47 19.23 21.69 27.68
N CYS A 48 17.94 21.91 27.45
CA CYS A 48 17.08 21.01 26.66
C CYS A 48 17.55 20.91 25.20
N CYS A 49 17.63 19.70 24.65
CA CYS A 49 18.14 19.46 23.28
C CYS A 49 17.13 19.78 22.16
N GLY A 50 15.91 20.21 22.49
CA GLY A 50 14.88 20.54 21.49
C GLY A 50 14.26 19.35 20.77
N ALA A 51 14.60 18.12 21.16
CA ALA A 51 13.95 16.90 20.72
C ALA A 51 12.99 16.38 21.80
N ARG A 52 11.97 15.63 21.39
CA ARG A 52 11.05 14.93 22.31
C ARG A 52 11.69 13.67 22.89
N CYS A 53 12.86 13.80 23.52
CA CYS A 53 13.57 12.68 24.12
C CYS A 53 12.78 12.09 25.30
N ARG A 54 12.93 10.79 25.54
CA ARG A 54 12.11 10.05 26.51
C ARG A 54 12.28 10.54 27.96
N HIS A 55 13.48 10.99 28.32
CA HIS A 55 13.86 11.33 29.69
C HIS A 55 14.40 12.76 29.82
N CYS A 56 13.63 13.74 29.32
CA CYS A 56 14.01 15.14 29.41
C CYS A 56 13.82 15.68 30.83
N CYS A 57 14.91 15.98 31.54
CA CYS A 57 14.88 16.64 32.85
C CYS A 57 14.41 18.11 32.80
N TYR A 58 14.28 18.68 31.60
CA TYR A 58 13.88 20.08 31.37
C TYR A 58 12.45 20.21 30.82
N GLY A 59 11.63 19.17 30.95
CA GLY A 59 10.21 19.22 30.56
C GLY A 59 9.97 19.58 29.08
N HIS A 60 10.93 19.28 28.21
CA HIS A 60 10.89 19.62 26.77
C HIS A 60 10.74 21.12 26.48
N GLU A 61 11.27 21.99 27.34
CA GLU A 61 11.17 23.45 27.20
C GLU A 61 11.64 24.00 25.84
N ASN A 62 12.64 23.37 25.20
CA ASN A 62 13.14 23.77 23.87
C ASN A 62 12.45 23.06 22.70
N VAL A 63 11.45 22.21 22.96
CA VAL A 63 10.59 21.63 21.92
C VAL A 63 9.49 22.63 21.61
N GLY A 64 9.74 23.48 20.60
CA GLY A 64 8.91 24.66 20.32
C GLY A 64 7.40 24.42 20.13
N ALA A 65 6.59 25.42 20.47
CA ALA A 65 5.15 25.48 20.19
C ALA A 65 4.88 25.65 18.69
N PRO A 66 3.81 25.07 18.12
CA PRO A 66 3.70 25.00 16.66
C PRO A 66 3.33 26.35 16.03
N ARG A 67 4.23 26.83 15.15
CA ARG A 67 4.01 27.76 14.01
C ARG A 67 3.21 29.07 14.29
N ARG A 68 3.82 30.11 14.90
CA ARG A 68 3.62 31.54 14.48
C ARG A 68 4.42 32.57 15.29
N ALA A 69 4.75 32.30 16.54
CA ALA A 69 5.46 33.29 17.34
C ALA A 69 6.96 33.14 17.10
N ARG A 70 7.71 34.09 16.55
CA ARG A 70 7.45 35.47 16.14
C ARG A 70 8.82 35.88 15.56
N ARG A 71 8.85 36.71 14.52
CA ARG A 71 9.95 37.67 14.30
C ARG A 71 11.36 37.23 13.88
N ALA A 72 11.67 35.97 13.58
CA ALA A 72 12.87 35.62 12.77
C ALA A 72 12.69 35.97 11.27
N ALA A 73 11.93 37.04 10.97
CA ALA A 73 11.45 37.46 9.67
C ALA A 73 12.25 38.61 9.05
N ALA A 74 13.38 39.03 9.63
CA ALA A 74 14.05 40.27 9.23
C ALA A 74 15.43 40.16 8.54
N ALA A 75 16.22 39.07 8.66
CA ALA A 75 17.65 39.16 8.25
C ALA A 75 18.36 37.94 7.62
N ALA A 76 17.76 36.76 7.48
CA ALA A 76 18.42 35.60 6.86
C ALA A 76 17.89 35.34 5.43
N PRO A 77 18.70 34.81 4.49
CA PRO A 77 18.16 34.34 3.21
C PRO A 77 17.10 33.29 3.51
N ARG A 78 15.86 33.61 3.12
CA ARG A 78 14.68 32.91 3.61
C ARG A 78 14.72 31.46 3.12
N ALA A 79 15.02 30.52 4.02
CA ALA A 79 14.60 29.14 3.83
C ALA A 79 13.08 29.17 3.62
N ARG A 80 12.65 28.78 2.42
CA ARG A 80 11.25 28.81 2.01
C ARG A 80 10.46 28.05 3.09
N PRO A 81 9.44 28.66 3.72
CA PRO A 81 8.63 27.94 4.71
C PRO A 81 8.12 26.65 4.06
N PRO A 82 8.03 25.52 4.79
CA PRO A 82 7.41 24.31 4.25
C PRO A 82 6.05 24.72 3.70
N ARG A 83 5.90 24.61 2.37
CA ARG A 83 4.69 25.05 1.69
C ARG A 83 3.52 24.41 2.43
N GLU A 84 2.52 25.19 2.81
CA GLU A 84 1.21 24.60 3.07
C GLU A 84 0.86 23.79 1.82
N SER A 85 0.93 22.46 1.92
CA SER A 85 0.43 21.58 0.89
C SER A 85 -1.08 21.75 0.88
N ARG A 86 -1.56 22.79 0.20
CA ARG A 86 -2.96 22.87 -0.18
C ARG A 86 -3.24 21.60 -0.99
N VAL A 87 -4.20 20.82 -0.51
CA VAL A 87 -4.57 19.55 -1.13
C VAL A 87 -5.04 19.77 -2.58
N TYR A 88 -5.59 20.95 -2.89
CA TYR A 88 -5.96 21.36 -4.24
C TYR A 88 -5.11 22.53 -4.74
N THR A 89 -4.68 22.46 -6.00
CA THR A 89 -3.87 23.48 -6.69
C THR A 89 -4.61 24.18 -7.83
N ARG A 90 -5.75 23.65 -8.28
CA ARG A 90 -6.49 24.04 -9.52
C ARG A 90 -5.70 23.87 -10.82
N SER A 91 -4.47 23.33 -10.77
CA SER A 91 -3.65 23.10 -11.98
C SER A 91 -4.25 22.04 -12.91
N GLY A 92 -5.16 21.20 -12.41
CA GLY A 92 -5.84 20.16 -13.16
C GLY A 92 -7.20 20.55 -13.75
N ASP A 93 -7.64 21.80 -13.59
CA ASP A 93 -8.97 22.26 -14.00
C ASP A 93 -9.13 22.30 -15.52
N ARG A 94 -8.01 22.34 -16.27
CA ARG A 94 -8.00 22.25 -17.75
C ARG A 94 -7.98 20.81 -18.28
N GLY A 95 -8.24 19.82 -17.43
CA GLY A 95 -8.25 18.42 -17.84
C GLY A 95 -6.87 17.80 -18.07
N SER A 96 -5.79 18.47 -17.65
CA SER A 96 -4.42 17.97 -17.73
C SER A 96 -3.81 17.71 -16.35
N ALA A 97 -2.81 16.84 -16.26
CA ALA A 97 -2.04 16.59 -15.05
C ALA A 97 -0.56 16.44 -15.39
N ARG A 98 0.30 16.69 -14.40
CA ARG A 98 1.75 16.63 -14.54
C ARG A 98 2.24 15.27 -14.05
N LEU A 99 3.07 14.60 -14.85
CA LEU A 99 3.80 13.42 -14.38
C LEU A 99 4.83 13.81 -13.31
N VAL A 100 5.09 12.91 -12.37
CA VAL A 100 6.05 13.14 -11.29
C VAL A 100 7.47 13.04 -11.84
N GLY A 101 8.29 14.10 -11.64
CA GLY A 101 9.72 14.15 -11.95
C GLY A 101 10.18 15.44 -12.65
N GLU A 102 11.50 15.58 -12.86
CA GLU A 102 12.14 16.83 -13.32
C GLU A 102 11.78 17.24 -14.77
N HIS A 103 11.30 16.28 -15.57
CA HIS A 103 10.76 16.53 -16.91
C HIS A 103 9.23 16.61 -16.83
N GLU A 104 8.71 17.83 -16.62
CA GLU A 104 7.29 18.16 -16.44
C GLU A 104 6.40 17.85 -17.66
N ALA A 105 6.25 16.58 -18.05
CA ALA A 105 5.26 16.20 -19.05
C ALA A 105 3.85 16.47 -18.51
N ILE A 106 3.17 17.43 -19.11
CA ILE A 106 1.76 17.73 -18.85
C ILE A 106 0.94 16.96 -19.88
N LEU A 107 0.25 15.93 -19.42
CA LEU A 107 -0.57 15.07 -20.26
C LEU A 107 -2.06 15.28 -19.95
N PRO A 108 -2.96 15.06 -20.92
CA PRO A 108 -4.39 14.99 -20.63
C PRO A 108 -4.67 13.90 -19.59
N LYS A 109 -5.60 14.14 -18.65
CA LYS A 109 -5.97 13.21 -17.57
C LYS A 109 -6.55 11.86 -18.06
N PHE A 110 -6.94 11.79 -19.33
CA PHE A 110 -7.41 10.59 -20.01
C PHE A 110 -6.31 9.83 -20.77
N SER A 111 -5.03 10.25 -20.66
CA SER A 111 -3.90 9.49 -21.22
C SER A 111 -3.72 8.15 -20.52
N ALA A 112 -3.14 7.16 -21.22
CA ALA A 112 -3.04 5.79 -20.73
C ALA A 112 -2.31 5.67 -19.39
N VAL A 113 -1.30 6.52 -19.13
CA VAL A 113 -0.59 6.57 -17.84
C VAL A 113 -1.54 6.92 -16.68
N PHE A 114 -2.42 7.90 -16.85
CA PHE A 114 -3.36 8.30 -15.80
C PHE A 114 -4.55 7.34 -15.69
N GLU A 115 -4.99 6.71 -16.80
CA GLU A 115 -5.95 5.60 -16.73
C GLU A 115 -5.39 4.43 -15.91
N ALA A 116 -4.14 4.03 -16.17
CA ALA A 116 -3.48 2.93 -15.46
C ALA A 116 -3.29 3.24 -13.97
N VAL A 117 -2.76 4.43 -13.64
CA VAL A 117 -2.56 4.87 -12.25
C VAL A 117 -3.90 4.98 -11.52
N GLY A 118 -4.92 5.53 -12.16
CA GLY A 118 -6.25 5.67 -11.55
C GLY A 118 -6.88 4.32 -11.22
N ASP A 119 -6.77 3.34 -12.12
CA ASP A 119 -7.30 1.99 -11.86
C ASP A 119 -6.48 1.20 -10.82
N VAL A 120 -5.16 1.42 -10.75
CA VAL A 120 -4.31 0.85 -9.69
C VAL A 120 -4.66 1.44 -8.33
N ASP A 121 -4.93 2.75 -8.25
CA ASP A 121 -5.40 3.41 -7.03
C ASP A 121 -6.79 2.90 -6.60
N GLU A 122 -7.73 2.79 -7.55
CA GLU A 122 -9.05 2.21 -7.29
C GLU A 122 -8.94 0.76 -6.79
N LEU A 123 -8.08 -0.06 -7.40
CA LEU A 123 -7.79 -1.40 -6.93
C LEU A 123 -7.28 -1.39 -5.48
N GLY A 124 -6.35 -0.50 -5.15
CA GLY A 124 -5.84 -0.34 -3.78
C GLY A 124 -6.97 -0.09 -2.77
N VAL A 125 -7.94 0.76 -3.11
CA VAL A 125 -9.13 0.98 -2.28
C VAL A 125 -9.97 -0.29 -2.14
N LYS A 126 -10.20 -1.02 -3.23
CA LYS A 126 -10.95 -2.29 -3.22
C LYS A 126 -10.27 -3.38 -2.39
N LEU A 127 -8.95 -3.47 -2.42
CA LEU A 127 -8.19 -4.39 -1.55
C LEU A 127 -8.39 -4.05 -0.07
N GLY A 128 -8.43 -2.76 0.28
CA GLY A 128 -8.74 -2.31 1.65
C GLY A 128 -10.14 -2.73 2.11
N VAL A 129 -11.14 -2.60 1.23
CA VAL A 129 -12.52 -3.07 1.50
C VAL A 129 -12.55 -4.60 1.67
N ALA A 130 -11.89 -5.34 0.78
CA ALA A 130 -11.79 -6.80 0.88
C ALA A 130 -11.09 -7.23 2.18
N ALA A 131 -10.00 -6.57 2.57
CA ALA A 131 -9.26 -6.85 3.81
C ALA A 131 -10.10 -6.55 5.06
N PHE A 132 -10.98 -5.54 5.00
CA PHE A 132 -11.91 -5.24 6.09
C PHE A 132 -12.92 -6.38 6.32
N HIS A 133 -13.47 -6.93 5.24
CA HIS A 133 -14.44 -8.02 5.31
C HIS A 133 -13.82 -9.41 5.49
N THR A 134 -12.52 -9.56 5.21
CA THR A 134 -11.80 -10.82 5.38
C THR A 134 -11.52 -11.07 6.87
N PRO A 135 -11.91 -12.23 7.43
CA PRO A 135 -11.62 -12.57 8.83
C PRO A 135 -10.11 -12.75 9.06
N ALA A 136 -9.70 -12.71 10.33
CA ALA A 136 -8.33 -13.05 10.69
C ALA A 136 -8.03 -14.52 10.37
N ALA A 137 -6.81 -14.79 9.93
CA ALA A 137 -6.39 -16.15 9.62
C ALA A 137 -6.37 -17.02 10.88
N ALA A 138 -6.76 -18.29 10.70
CA ALA A 138 -6.54 -19.30 11.73
C ALA A 138 -5.02 -19.57 11.88
N PRO A 139 -4.54 -19.98 13.06
CA PRO A 139 -3.14 -20.34 13.25
C PRO A 139 -2.68 -21.39 12.22
N GLY A 140 -1.61 -21.08 11.48
CA GLY A 140 -1.05 -21.97 10.45
C GLY A 140 -1.74 -21.92 9.09
N ALA A 141 -2.81 -21.13 8.92
CA ALA A 141 -3.44 -20.90 7.62
C ALA A 141 -2.82 -19.68 6.89
N PRO A 142 -2.85 -19.62 5.55
CA PRO A 142 -2.45 -18.43 4.80
C PRO A 142 -3.23 -17.18 5.25
N ASP A 143 -2.53 -16.09 5.52
CA ASP A 143 -3.14 -14.83 5.96
C ASP A 143 -3.48 -13.93 4.77
N VAL A 144 -4.66 -14.20 4.19
CA VAL A 144 -5.23 -13.42 3.08
C VAL A 144 -5.35 -11.95 3.46
N LYS A 145 -5.79 -11.63 4.68
CA LYS A 145 -5.97 -10.24 5.11
C LYS A 145 -4.64 -9.49 5.13
N ALA A 146 -3.60 -10.10 5.70
CA ALA A 146 -2.27 -9.51 5.70
C ALA A 146 -1.71 -9.35 4.29
N ARG A 147 -1.90 -10.33 3.39
CA ARG A 147 -1.50 -10.20 1.98
C ARG A 147 -2.20 -9.03 1.30
N LEU A 148 -3.53 -8.90 1.43
CA LEU A 148 -4.28 -7.78 0.83
C LEU A 148 -3.76 -6.41 1.27
N LEU A 149 -3.44 -6.24 2.55
CA LEU A 149 -2.89 -4.98 3.08
C LEU A 149 -1.46 -4.72 2.61
N ARG A 150 -0.61 -5.76 2.54
CA ARG A 150 0.74 -5.65 1.94
C ARG A 150 0.64 -5.26 0.46
N THR A 151 -0.22 -5.91 -0.29
CA THR A 151 -0.46 -5.59 -1.71
C THR A 151 -1.01 -4.18 -1.88
N GLN A 152 -1.91 -3.71 -1.01
CA GLN A 152 -2.39 -2.32 -1.06
C GLN A 152 -1.25 -1.31 -0.92
N ALA A 153 -0.29 -1.56 -0.03
CA ALA A 153 0.91 -0.72 0.08
C ALA A 153 1.78 -0.81 -1.19
N LEU A 154 1.99 -2.01 -1.71
CA LEU A 154 2.77 -2.26 -2.93
C LEU A 154 2.18 -1.58 -4.17
N LEU A 155 0.86 -1.46 -4.26
CA LEU A 155 0.19 -0.75 -5.36
C LEU A 155 0.48 0.77 -5.36
N LEU A 156 0.89 1.37 -4.24
CA LEU A 156 1.40 2.74 -4.24
C LEU A 156 2.73 2.83 -5.00
N ASP A 157 3.58 1.82 -4.83
CA ASP A 157 4.85 1.72 -5.55
C ASP A 157 4.61 1.40 -7.03
N ALA A 158 3.57 0.62 -7.38
CA ALA A 158 3.11 0.48 -8.78
C ALA A 158 2.74 1.82 -9.39
N GLY A 159 1.98 2.67 -8.67
CA GLY A 159 1.66 4.02 -9.14
C GLY A 159 2.90 4.86 -9.45
N ALA A 160 3.95 4.73 -8.64
CA ALA A 160 5.24 5.34 -8.92
C ALA A 160 5.91 4.71 -10.17
N ALA A 161 5.96 3.39 -10.27
CA ALA A 161 6.55 2.67 -11.41
C ALA A 161 5.92 3.04 -12.76
N LEU A 162 4.61 3.31 -12.76
CA LEU A 162 3.84 3.73 -13.93
C LEU A 162 4.08 5.17 -14.38
N THR A 163 4.53 6.04 -13.48
CA THR A 163 4.65 7.49 -13.71
C THR A 163 6.09 7.99 -13.84
N VAL A 164 7.05 7.28 -13.24
CA VAL A 164 8.47 7.59 -13.31
C VAL A 164 8.99 7.34 -14.74
N LEU A 165 9.81 8.27 -15.22
CA LEU A 165 10.52 8.18 -16.51
C LEU A 165 12.01 7.91 -16.29
N ASP A 166 12.68 7.36 -17.30
CA ASP A 166 14.12 7.07 -17.21
C ASP A 166 14.98 8.33 -16.96
N GLY A 167 16.08 8.16 -16.23
CA GLY A 167 16.97 9.24 -15.81
C GLY A 167 16.53 9.99 -14.54
N GLN A 168 15.32 9.75 -14.02
CA GLN A 168 14.84 10.34 -12.77
C GLN A 168 15.61 9.80 -11.54
N LYS A 169 15.86 10.69 -10.57
CA LYS A 169 16.50 10.41 -9.27
C LYS A 169 15.54 10.77 -8.13
N GLY A 170 15.69 10.11 -6.98
CA GLY A 170 14.91 10.37 -5.78
C GLY A 170 14.07 9.17 -5.34
N THR A 171 13.30 9.36 -4.27
CA THR A 171 12.56 8.28 -3.57
C THR A 171 11.52 7.58 -4.44
N TYR A 172 10.84 8.31 -5.33
CA TYR A 172 9.89 7.71 -6.27
C TYR A 172 10.59 6.88 -7.34
N ALA A 173 11.78 7.29 -7.77
CA ALA A 173 12.59 6.54 -8.74
C ALA A 173 13.20 5.28 -8.12
N SER A 174 13.52 5.27 -6.82
CA SER A 174 13.94 4.05 -6.12
C SER A 174 12.76 3.10 -5.92
N ALA A 175 11.61 3.59 -5.45
CA ALA A 175 10.40 2.78 -5.31
C ALA A 175 9.98 2.12 -6.64
N ALA A 176 10.07 2.87 -7.75
CA ALA A 176 9.75 2.38 -9.09
C ALA A 176 10.66 1.23 -9.58
N ARG A 177 11.91 1.11 -9.09
CA ARG A 177 12.87 0.10 -9.57
C ARG A 177 12.72 -1.25 -8.88
N ASP A 178 12.30 -1.25 -7.63
CA ASP A 178 12.37 -2.42 -6.75
C ASP A 178 10.99 -3.02 -6.43
N ALA A 179 9.89 -2.48 -6.98
CA ALA A 179 8.54 -2.79 -6.50
C ALA A 179 7.95 -4.12 -6.99
N PHE A 180 8.40 -4.67 -8.12
CA PHE A 180 7.82 -5.88 -8.73
C PHE A 180 8.91 -6.69 -9.40
N ASP A 181 9.77 -7.30 -8.60
CA ASP A 181 10.69 -8.33 -9.07
C ASP A 181 9.98 -9.67 -9.26
N ASP A 182 10.71 -10.65 -9.80
CA ASP A 182 10.18 -11.98 -10.02
C ASP A 182 9.95 -12.74 -8.69
N ASP A 183 10.56 -12.30 -7.58
CA ASP A 183 10.39 -12.91 -6.26
C ASP A 183 9.00 -12.60 -5.68
N GLU A 184 8.51 -11.37 -5.80
CA GLU A 184 7.16 -11.00 -5.35
C GLU A 184 6.07 -11.71 -6.18
N ILE A 185 6.32 -11.93 -7.48
CA ILE A 185 5.42 -12.74 -8.33
C ILE A 185 5.42 -14.20 -7.87
N ALA A 186 6.59 -14.78 -7.64
CA ALA A 186 6.72 -16.15 -7.17
C ALA A 186 6.10 -16.35 -5.77
N ASP A 187 6.15 -15.33 -4.92
CA ASP A 187 5.46 -15.32 -3.63
C ASP A 187 3.93 -15.37 -3.77
N LEU A 188 3.35 -14.63 -4.73
CA LEU A 188 1.93 -14.71 -5.03
C LEU A 188 1.53 -16.10 -5.54
N GLU A 189 2.33 -16.68 -6.44
CA GLU A 189 2.08 -18.03 -6.98
C GLU A 189 2.08 -19.08 -5.87
N ARG A 190 3.04 -19.02 -4.94
CA ARG A 190 3.07 -19.90 -3.75
C ARG A 190 1.82 -19.76 -2.88
N GLU A 191 1.33 -18.55 -2.68
CA GLU A 191 0.12 -18.33 -1.90
C GLU A 191 -1.15 -18.80 -2.63
N VAL A 192 -1.22 -18.63 -3.94
CA VAL A 192 -2.29 -19.18 -4.78
C VAL A 192 -2.34 -20.69 -4.62
N ASP A 193 -1.20 -21.37 -4.78
CA ASP A 193 -1.10 -22.82 -4.65
C ASP A 193 -1.52 -23.30 -3.25
N ALA A 194 -1.07 -22.60 -2.21
CA ALA A 194 -1.42 -22.93 -0.82
C ALA A 194 -2.92 -22.77 -0.53
N LEU A 195 -3.55 -21.73 -1.09
CA LEU A 195 -4.99 -21.53 -0.96
C LEU A 195 -5.79 -22.55 -1.76
N ASP A 196 -5.41 -22.81 -3.02
CA ASP A 196 -6.15 -23.72 -3.90
C ASP A 196 -6.06 -25.19 -3.43
N ALA A 197 -4.94 -25.59 -2.82
CA ALA A 197 -4.77 -26.92 -2.24
C ALA A 197 -5.81 -27.27 -1.15
N ALA A 198 -6.38 -26.25 -0.50
CA ALA A 198 -7.42 -26.43 0.52
C ALA A 198 -8.85 -26.46 -0.06
N LEU A 199 -9.01 -26.26 -1.38
CA LEU A 199 -10.31 -26.11 -2.03
C LEU A 199 -10.68 -27.36 -2.84
N PRO A 200 -11.99 -27.62 -3.02
CA PRO A 200 -12.45 -28.61 -3.99
C PRO A 200 -11.97 -28.27 -5.41
N PRO A 201 -11.70 -29.28 -6.26
CA PRO A 201 -11.26 -29.04 -7.64
C PRO A 201 -12.24 -28.19 -8.44
N LEU A 202 -11.74 -27.15 -9.10
CA LEU A 202 -12.56 -26.27 -9.93
C LEU A 202 -12.86 -26.94 -11.28
N ARG A 203 -14.14 -27.24 -11.54
CA ARG A 203 -14.59 -27.90 -12.79
C ARG A 203 -15.48 -27.06 -13.68
N ASN A 204 -16.13 -26.03 -13.14
CA ASN A 204 -16.93 -25.09 -13.92
C ASN A 204 -16.76 -23.67 -13.39
N PHE A 205 -17.35 -22.70 -14.07
CA PHE A 205 -17.31 -21.30 -13.65
C PHE A 205 -17.99 -21.10 -12.30
N VAL A 206 -17.39 -20.25 -11.45
CA VAL A 206 -17.99 -19.84 -10.18
C VAL A 206 -18.75 -18.54 -10.39
N VAL A 207 -19.98 -18.49 -9.89
CA VAL A 207 -20.78 -17.27 -9.81
C VAL A 207 -20.27 -16.46 -8.64
N ALA A 208 -19.95 -15.18 -8.87
CA ALA A 208 -19.55 -14.27 -7.81
C ALA A 208 -20.73 -13.97 -6.88
N THR A 209 -20.88 -14.75 -5.82
CA THR A 209 -21.95 -14.66 -4.83
C THR A 209 -21.47 -15.20 -3.48
N GLY A 210 -22.24 -14.98 -2.43
CA GLY A 210 -21.94 -15.45 -1.08
C GLY A 210 -21.68 -14.30 -0.09
N PRO A 211 -20.91 -14.56 0.97
CA PRO A 211 -20.62 -13.57 2.01
C PRO A 211 -19.92 -12.32 1.48
N LEU A 212 -20.00 -11.21 2.23
CA LEU A 212 -19.38 -9.95 1.85
C LEU A 212 -17.88 -10.06 1.56
N ALA A 213 -17.15 -10.94 2.27
CA ALA A 213 -15.74 -11.21 1.99
C ALA A 213 -15.51 -11.73 0.57
N CYS A 214 -16.29 -12.74 0.14
CA CYS A 214 -16.24 -13.30 -1.21
C CYS A 214 -16.56 -12.23 -2.27
N LEU A 215 -17.66 -11.48 -2.07
CA LEU A 215 -18.09 -10.43 -3.00
C LEU A 215 -17.04 -9.31 -3.12
N ALA A 216 -16.45 -8.87 -2.01
CA ALA A 216 -15.42 -7.84 -2.02
C ALA A 216 -14.13 -8.30 -2.69
N LEU A 217 -13.73 -9.57 -2.52
CA LEU A 217 -12.58 -10.16 -3.21
C LEU A 217 -12.84 -10.27 -4.72
N HIS A 218 -14.05 -10.66 -5.14
CA HIS A 218 -14.43 -10.67 -6.54
C HIS A 218 -14.53 -9.27 -7.16
N ASP A 219 -15.00 -8.27 -6.40
CA ASP A 219 -15.02 -6.86 -6.83
C ASP A 219 -13.59 -6.35 -7.05
N ALA A 220 -12.69 -6.59 -6.09
CA ALA A 220 -11.27 -6.28 -6.25
C ALA A 220 -10.66 -7.00 -7.47
N ARG A 221 -11.00 -8.27 -7.69
CA ARG A 221 -10.53 -9.05 -8.85
C ARG A 221 -10.92 -8.44 -10.19
N VAL A 222 -12.17 -7.98 -10.35
CA VAL A 222 -12.60 -7.41 -11.63
C VAL A 222 -11.97 -6.05 -11.90
N VAL A 223 -11.74 -5.24 -10.85
CA VAL A 223 -10.99 -3.98 -10.95
C VAL A 223 -9.51 -4.27 -11.25
N CYS A 224 -8.92 -5.29 -10.63
CA CYS A 224 -7.54 -5.71 -10.89
C CYS A 224 -7.30 -6.04 -12.36
N ARG A 225 -8.22 -6.80 -12.97
CA ARG A 225 -8.18 -7.10 -14.41
C ARG A 225 -8.37 -5.86 -15.28
N ARG A 226 -9.10 -4.85 -14.83
CA ARG A 226 -9.24 -3.57 -15.55
C ARG A 226 -7.94 -2.77 -15.49
N ALA A 227 -7.36 -2.66 -14.30
CA ALA A 227 -6.04 -2.05 -14.09
C ALA A 227 -4.98 -2.72 -14.98
N GLU A 228 -4.92 -4.05 -14.99
CA GLU A 228 -3.99 -4.81 -15.85
C GLU A 228 -4.09 -4.41 -17.33
N ARG A 229 -5.32 -4.31 -17.88
CA ARG A 229 -5.52 -3.88 -19.27
C ARG A 229 -5.01 -2.46 -19.52
N HIS A 230 -5.21 -1.54 -18.59
CA HIS A 230 -4.72 -0.16 -18.72
C HIS A 230 -3.20 -0.07 -18.56
N VAL A 231 -2.60 -0.90 -17.71
CA VAL A 231 -1.14 -1.01 -17.63
C VAL A 231 -0.59 -1.53 -18.96
N TRP A 232 -1.18 -2.56 -19.59
CA TRP A 232 -0.75 -3.01 -20.92
C TRP A 232 -0.90 -1.95 -22.02
N LYS A 233 -1.95 -1.12 -21.97
CA LYS A 233 -2.04 0.05 -22.88
C LYS A 233 -0.85 0.98 -22.68
N ARG A 234 -0.45 1.22 -21.42
CA ARG A 234 0.72 2.04 -21.11
C ARG A 234 2.03 1.41 -21.61
N VAL A 235 2.21 0.10 -21.44
CA VAL A 235 3.37 -0.66 -21.98
C VAL A 235 3.54 -0.39 -23.49
N ALA A 236 2.44 -0.35 -24.25
CA ALA A 236 2.47 -0.14 -25.69
C ALA A 236 2.96 1.26 -26.12
N GLU A 237 2.93 2.25 -25.22
CA GLU A 237 3.38 3.63 -25.46
C GLU A 237 4.84 3.87 -25.05
N LEU A 238 5.53 2.85 -24.51
CA LEU A 238 6.86 2.99 -23.92
C LEU A 238 7.97 2.41 -24.80
N ASP A 239 9.13 3.06 -24.73
CA ASP A 239 10.38 2.56 -25.29
C ASP A 239 10.95 1.38 -24.46
N ALA A 240 11.89 0.63 -25.05
CA ALA A 240 12.35 -0.65 -24.50
C ALA A 240 12.89 -0.60 -23.05
N GLY A 241 13.50 0.51 -22.64
CA GLY A 241 14.05 0.67 -21.28
C GLY A 241 12.98 0.79 -20.19
N GLU A 242 11.95 1.60 -20.42
CA GLU A 242 10.85 1.84 -19.48
C GLU A 242 9.82 0.70 -19.49
N ARG A 243 9.76 -0.03 -20.61
CA ARG A 243 8.82 -1.12 -20.84
C ARG A 243 8.92 -2.22 -19.79
N SER A 244 10.13 -2.70 -19.49
CA SER A 244 10.33 -3.85 -18.59
C SER A 244 9.79 -3.61 -17.18
N ARG A 245 10.00 -2.40 -16.64
CA ARG A 245 9.46 -1.95 -15.35
C ARG A 245 7.94 -1.95 -15.34
N VAL A 246 7.30 -1.45 -16.39
CA VAL A 246 5.83 -1.37 -16.44
C VAL A 246 5.21 -2.74 -16.75
N GLU A 247 5.91 -3.59 -17.52
CA GLU A 247 5.54 -4.99 -17.74
C GLU A 247 5.53 -5.80 -16.44
N SER A 248 6.48 -5.57 -15.52
CA SER A 248 6.49 -6.30 -14.26
C SER A 248 5.28 -5.98 -13.39
N VAL A 249 4.80 -4.73 -13.39
CA VAL A 249 3.52 -4.34 -12.78
C VAL A 249 2.35 -5.10 -13.41
N ALA A 250 2.28 -5.18 -14.75
CA ALA A 250 1.22 -5.91 -15.43
C ALA A 250 1.26 -7.42 -15.11
N ARG A 251 2.46 -8.01 -15.08
CA ARG A 251 2.69 -9.41 -14.69
C ARG A 251 2.21 -9.66 -13.26
N PHE A 252 2.54 -8.79 -12.32
CA PHE A 252 2.08 -8.88 -10.95
C PHE A 252 0.54 -8.79 -10.85
N LEU A 253 -0.09 -7.81 -11.52
CA LEU A 253 -1.55 -7.67 -11.52
C LEU A 253 -2.26 -8.89 -12.10
N ASN A 254 -1.70 -9.52 -13.12
CA ASN A 254 -2.23 -10.76 -13.68
C ASN A 254 -2.32 -11.87 -12.61
N ARG A 255 -1.21 -12.12 -11.91
CA ARG A 255 -1.13 -13.12 -10.82
C ARG A 255 -1.96 -12.73 -9.60
N LEU A 256 -2.01 -11.45 -9.26
CA LEU A 256 -2.88 -10.94 -8.20
C LEU A 256 -4.34 -11.23 -8.50
N SER A 257 -4.76 -11.15 -9.77
CA SER A 257 -6.14 -11.44 -10.16
C SER A 257 -6.51 -12.92 -9.92
N ASP A 258 -5.53 -13.83 -10.06
CA ASP A 258 -5.69 -15.25 -9.73
C ASP A 258 -5.74 -15.46 -8.22
N PHE A 259 -4.84 -14.83 -7.46
CA PHE A 259 -4.89 -14.82 -5.99
C PHE A 259 -6.25 -14.37 -5.46
N LEU A 260 -6.78 -13.24 -5.96
CA LEU A 260 -8.08 -12.71 -5.55
C LEU A 260 -9.23 -13.66 -5.92
N PHE A 261 -9.10 -14.41 -7.01
CA PHE A 261 -10.08 -15.43 -7.38
C PHE A 261 -10.08 -16.61 -6.39
N VAL A 262 -8.90 -17.18 -6.11
CA VAL A 262 -8.77 -18.32 -5.20
C VAL A 262 -9.14 -17.93 -3.76
N ALA A 263 -8.72 -16.75 -3.32
CA ALA A 263 -9.11 -16.20 -2.03
C ALA A 263 -10.64 -16.02 -1.93
N ALA A 264 -11.31 -15.56 -3.00
CA ALA A 264 -12.76 -15.41 -3.01
C ALA A 264 -13.47 -16.76 -2.86
N ARG A 265 -12.97 -17.82 -3.51
CA ARG A 265 -13.49 -19.18 -3.35
C ARG A 265 -13.34 -19.67 -1.91
N GLY A 266 -12.17 -19.45 -1.29
CA GLY A 266 -11.96 -19.76 0.13
C GLY A 266 -12.93 -19.02 1.07
N ALA A 267 -13.27 -17.78 0.73
CA ALA A 267 -14.22 -16.97 1.49
C ALA A 267 -15.71 -17.33 1.26
N ALA A 268 -16.04 -18.04 0.17
CA ALA A 268 -17.42 -18.35 -0.21
C ALA A 268 -18.09 -19.38 0.72
N ALA A 269 -17.31 -20.14 1.50
CA ALA A 269 -17.71 -21.35 2.24
C ALA A 269 -18.21 -22.51 1.36
N GLN A 270 -19.01 -22.22 0.33
CA GLN A 270 -19.41 -23.12 -0.74
C GLN A 270 -19.45 -22.38 -2.08
N ASP A 271 -18.75 -22.90 -3.09
CA ASP A 271 -18.79 -22.33 -4.44
C ASP A 271 -20.18 -22.51 -5.06
N VAL A 272 -20.76 -21.42 -5.57
CA VAL A 272 -21.96 -21.49 -6.43
C VAL A 272 -21.49 -21.64 -7.87
N VAL A 273 -21.66 -22.84 -8.40
CA VAL A 273 -21.08 -23.24 -9.67
C VAL A 273 -22.10 -23.10 -10.81
N TYR A 274 -21.71 -22.43 -11.88
CA TYR A 274 -22.47 -22.32 -13.13
C TYR A 274 -22.09 -23.44 -14.10
N ASP A 275 -22.99 -24.42 -14.24
CA ASP A 275 -22.84 -25.50 -15.23
C ASP A 275 -23.28 -25.04 -16.63
N VAL A 276 -22.29 -24.68 -17.44
CA VAL A 276 -22.48 -24.27 -18.84
C VAL A 276 -23.08 -25.42 -19.66
N SER A 277 -22.67 -26.67 -19.41
CA SER A 277 -23.10 -27.84 -20.16
C SER A 277 -24.58 -28.14 -19.90
N ALA A 278 -25.02 -28.06 -18.65
CA ALA A 278 -26.43 -28.19 -18.30
C ALA A 278 -27.27 -27.07 -18.95
N ASN A 279 -26.79 -25.83 -18.95
CA ASN A 279 -27.50 -24.72 -19.59
C ASN A 279 -27.62 -24.89 -21.11
N VAL A 280 -26.55 -25.34 -21.78
CA VAL A 280 -26.59 -25.66 -23.23
C VAL A 280 -27.57 -26.78 -23.53
N ARG A 281 -27.59 -27.85 -22.72
CA ARG A 281 -28.54 -28.96 -22.85
C ARG A 281 -29.99 -28.49 -22.67
N ARG A 282 -30.25 -27.64 -21.66
CA ARG A 282 -31.56 -27.03 -21.42
C ARG A 282 -32.04 -26.22 -22.63
N LYS A 283 -31.22 -25.29 -23.12
CA LYS A 283 -31.56 -24.46 -24.29
C LYS A 283 -31.84 -25.28 -25.55
N ARG A 284 -31.13 -26.40 -25.76
CA ARG A 284 -31.39 -27.32 -26.89
C ARG A 284 -32.75 -28.02 -26.76
N ARG A 285 -33.14 -28.45 -25.55
CA ARG A 285 -34.45 -29.05 -25.29
C ARG A 285 -35.60 -28.07 -25.46
N GLU A 286 -35.40 -26.82 -25.06
CA GLU A 286 -36.39 -25.75 -25.22
C GLU A 286 -36.58 -25.38 -26.69
N LYS A 287 -35.49 -25.29 -27.48
CA LYS A 287 -35.58 -25.06 -28.92
C LYS A 287 -36.25 -26.21 -29.68
N GLY A 288 -35.88 -27.45 -29.37
CA GLY A 288 -36.49 -28.63 -30.02
C GLY A 288 -37.95 -28.90 -29.65
N ARG A 289 -38.54 -28.13 -28.72
CA ARG A 289 -39.98 -28.17 -28.40
C ARG A 289 -40.81 -27.13 -29.14
N GLY A 290 -40.16 -26.11 -29.73
CA GLY A 290 -40.84 -25.03 -30.45
C GLY A 290 -40.98 -25.27 -31.96
N ASP A 291 -40.39 -26.34 -32.49
CA ASP A 291 -40.47 -26.71 -33.91
C ASP A 291 -41.54 -27.80 -34.19
N ASP A 292 -42.19 -28.32 -33.14
CA ASP A 292 -43.24 -29.36 -33.19
C ASP A 292 -44.66 -28.80 -32.88
N GLU A 293 -44.84 -27.47 -32.84
CA GLU A 293 -46.12 -26.77 -32.62
C GLU A 293 -46.49 -25.88 -33.82
#